data_AF-K2RXB2-F1
#
_entry.id   AF-K2RXB2-F1
#
_cell.length_a   1.000
_cell.length_b   1.000
_cell.length_c   1.000
_cell.angle_alpha   90.00
_cell.angle_beta   90.00
_cell.angle_gamma   90.00
#
_symmetry.space_group_name_H-M   'P 1'
#
loop_
_entity.id
_entity.type
_entity.pdbx_description
1 polymer ?
#
loop_
_entity_poly.entity_id
_entity_poly.type
_entity_poly.pdbx_seq_one_letter_code
_entity_poly.pdbx_strand_id
1 'polypeptide(L)'
;MLKHQHETSFNCPVINCNRSGCHAFYRMDKLAAHLRAAHEDDDIAKCPCQGCAANLMPLDLLAVHVAEHHWDTESKVIASYAKDMRKCPMPKCRRWVKVCKIAGPDGHLNTEHEEAERITQAPLLWSQGYDAFTCQIICPCCRWRCPDLSALRCHIEELHCADEIMSAEHIMMYGSAVRRMINELPWYMQNLHKDWPVWEKLPYEIKDISFTCPGCAIVFDPSNYWAVDGHAAVMGTPEILYR
;
A
#
# COMPACT_ATOMS: atom_id res chain seq x y z
N MET A 1 -32.73 12.21 -35.91
CA MET A 1 -31.76 12.30 -34.81
C MET A 1 -31.01 10.99 -34.71
N LEU A 2 -29.79 10.92 -35.24
CA LEU A 2 -28.89 9.79 -35.02
C LEU A 2 -28.40 9.87 -33.57
N LYS A 3 -28.91 9.00 -32.70
CA LYS A 3 -28.36 8.85 -31.34
C LYS A 3 -26.94 8.31 -31.51
N HIS A 4 -25.95 9.03 -30.98
CA HIS A 4 -24.57 8.57 -30.93
C HIS A 4 -24.53 7.20 -30.23
N GLN A 5 -24.38 6.12 -30.99
CA GLN A 5 -24.05 4.82 -30.43
C GLN A 5 -22.57 4.89 -30.04
N HIS A 6 -22.32 4.87 -28.73
CA HIS A 6 -20.96 4.77 -28.21
C HIS A 6 -20.54 3.30 -28.31
N GLU A 7 -19.62 2.99 -29.21
CA GLU A 7 -19.13 1.62 -29.43
C GLU A 7 -18.25 1.10 -28.29
N THR A 8 -17.67 1.99 -27.49
CA THR A 8 -16.76 1.64 -26.38
C THR A 8 -17.43 1.80 -25.02
N SER A 9 -17.38 0.73 -24.23
CA SER A 9 -17.75 0.69 -22.82
C SER A 9 -16.55 0.33 -21.94
N PHE A 10 -16.44 0.95 -20.77
CA PHE A 10 -15.39 0.73 -19.77
C PHE A 10 -16.02 0.12 -18.52
N ASN A 11 -15.64 -1.11 -18.18
CA ASN A 11 -16.18 -1.82 -17.02
C ASN A 11 -15.40 -1.41 -15.76
N CYS A 12 -16.03 -1.52 -14.60
CA CYS A 12 -15.27 -1.51 -13.37
C CYS A 12 -14.52 -2.85 -13.22
N PRO A 13 -13.19 -2.84 -12.99
CA PRO A 13 -12.41 -4.06 -12.80
C PRO A 13 -12.67 -4.73 -11.43
N VAL A 14 -13.28 -4.04 -10.47
CA VAL A 14 -13.52 -4.56 -9.12
C VAL A 14 -14.61 -5.64 -9.13
N ILE A 15 -14.32 -6.77 -8.50
CA ILE A 15 -15.23 -7.91 -8.41
C ILE A 15 -16.49 -7.52 -7.64
N ASN A 16 -17.65 -7.99 -8.11
CA ASN A 16 -18.98 -7.68 -7.57
C ASN A 16 -19.40 -6.20 -7.67
N CYS A 17 -18.68 -5.37 -8.43
CA CYS A 17 -19.17 -4.03 -8.75
C CYS A 17 -20.29 -4.09 -9.78
N ASN A 18 -21.40 -3.37 -9.55
CA ASN A 18 -22.53 -3.32 -10.48
C ASN A 18 -22.29 -2.46 -11.73
N ARG A 19 -21.11 -1.83 -11.86
CA ARG A 19 -20.73 -0.96 -12.97
C ARG A 19 -20.00 -1.73 -14.08
N SER A 20 -20.64 -2.79 -14.58
CA SER A 20 -20.14 -3.64 -15.67
C SER A 20 -21.24 -3.94 -16.68
N GLY A 21 -20.87 -4.42 -17.88
CA GLY A 21 -21.81 -4.81 -18.94
C GLY A 21 -22.71 -3.65 -19.37
N CYS A 22 -24.03 -3.80 -19.23
CA CYS A 22 -25.00 -2.76 -19.58
C CYS A 22 -24.93 -1.50 -18.68
N HIS A 23 -24.25 -1.59 -17.54
CA HIS A 23 -24.03 -0.47 -16.60
C HIS A 23 -22.62 0.09 -16.64
N ALA A 24 -21.80 -0.35 -17.60
CA ALA A 24 -20.46 0.16 -17.83
C ALA A 24 -20.45 1.66 -18.17
N PHE A 25 -19.29 2.28 -17.99
CA PHE A 25 -19.08 3.68 -18.32
C PHE A 25 -18.85 3.85 -19.82
N TYR A 26 -19.35 4.94 -20.40
CA TYR A 26 -19.08 5.30 -21.80
C TYR A 26 -17.86 6.22 -21.93
N ARG A 27 -17.28 6.63 -20.80
CA ARG A 27 -16.15 7.57 -20.71
C ARG A 27 -15.15 7.15 -19.65
N MET A 28 -13.86 7.31 -19.98
CA MET A 28 -12.73 7.00 -19.12
C MET A 28 -12.71 7.82 -17.82
N ASP A 29 -12.99 9.13 -17.90
CA ASP A 29 -12.99 10.00 -16.71
C ASP A 29 -14.09 9.61 -15.72
N LYS A 30 -15.20 9.04 -16.21
CA LYS A 30 -16.28 8.53 -15.35
C LYS A 30 -15.90 7.23 -14.65
N LEU A 31 -15.19 6.33 -15.34
CA LEU A 31 -14.61 5.15 -14.69
C LEU A 31 -13.58 5.56 -13.63
N ALA A 32 -12.63 6.45 -13.96
CA ALA A 32 -11.65 6.93 -13.00
C ALA A 32 -12.29 7.61 -11.78
N ALA A 33 -13.30 8.46 -11.99
CA ALA A 33 -14.04 9.08 -10.89
C ALA A 33 -14.81 8.05 -10.05
N HIS A 34 -15.35 7.01 -10.68
CA HIS A 34 -16.02 5.92 -9.97
C HIS A 34 -15.05 5.11 -9.11
N LEU A 35 -13.90 4.71 -9.65
CA LEU A 35 -12.85 4.01 -8.90
C LEU A 35 -12.48 4.80 -7.64
N ARG A 36 -12.29 6.11 -7.77
CA ARG A 36 -11.98 6.98 -6.62
C ARG A 36 -13.12 7.17 -5.60
N ALA A 37 -14.36 7.01 -6.02
CA ALA A 37 -15.50 7.33 -5.16
C ALA A 37 -16.11 6.10 -4.49
N ALA A 38 -16.01 4.94 -5.12
CA ALA A 38 -16.72 3.73 -4.74
C ALA A 38 -15.81 2.59 -4.28
N HIS A 39 -14.49 2.70 -4.51
CA HIS A 39 -13.54 1.64 -4.24
C HIS A 39 -12.38 2.12 -3.37
N GLU A 40 -11.88 1.20 -2.55
CA GLU A 40 -10.64 1.38 -1.78
C GLU A 40 -9.50 0.64 -2.48
N ASP A 41 -8.26 0.98 -2.13
CA ASP A 41 -7.06 0.40 -2.78
C ASP A 41 -6.96 -1.13 -2.57
N ASP A 42 -7.50 -1.65 -1.46
CA ASP A 42 -7.52 -3.07 -1.11
C ASP A 42 -8.65 -3.88 -1.79
N ASP A 43 -9.54 -3.22 -2.55
CA ASP A 43 -10.63 -3.91 -3.23
C ASP A 43 -10.08 -4.91 -4.27
N ILE A 44 -10.64 -6.11 -4.29
CA ILE A 44 -10.19 -7.17 -5.19
C ILE A 44 -10.69 -6.90 -6.61
N ALA A 45 -9.75 -6.80 -7.54
CA ALA A 45 -9.99 -6.44 -8.93
C ALA A 45 -9.39 -7.45 -9.91
N LYS A 46 -9.96 -7.49 -11.12
CA LYS A 46 -9.50 -8.31 -12.23
C LYS A 46 -8.92 -7.44 -13.34
N CYS A 47 -7.82 -7.89 -13.95
CA CYS A 47 -7.27 -7.26 -15.13
C CYS A 47 -8.28 -7.26 -16.29
N PRO A 48 -8.61 -6.10 -16.90
CA PRO A 48 -9.53 -6.03 -18.03
C PRO A 48 -8.90 -6.51 -19.35
N CYS A 49 -7.57 -6.57 -19.43
CA CYS A 49 -6.87 -6.96 -20.65
C CYS A 49 -7.22 -8.41 -21.04
N GLN A 50 -7.80 -8.59 -22.23
CA GLN A 50 -8.17 -9.89 -22.75
C GLN A 50 -6.93 -10.80 -22.88
N GLY A 51 -7.02 -12.01 -22.34
CA GLY A 51 -5.93 -12.99 -22.37
C GLY A 51 -4.83 -12.76 -21.34
N CYS A 52 -4.94 -11.75 -20.48
CA CYS A 52 -4.00 -11.60 -19.36
C CYS A 52 -4.18 -12.76 -18.37
N ALA A 53 -3.08 -13.45 -18.06
CA ALA A 53 -3.05 -14.57 -17.11
C ALA A 53 -2.92 -14.13 -15.64
N ALA A 54 -2.89 -12.83 -15.38
CA ALA A 54 -2.83 -12.32 -14.02
C ALA A 54 -4.13 -12.61 -13.26
N ASN A 55 -3.98 -13.06 -12.01
CA ASN A 55 -5.12 -13.36 -11.15
C ASN A 55 -5.79 -12.09 -10.61
N LEU A 56 -6.82 -12.32 -9.79
CA LEU A 56 -7.38 -11.30 -8.93
C LEU A 56 -6.31 -10.73 -8.01
N MET A 57 -6.26 -9.41 -7.90
CA MET A 57 -5.32 -8.69 -7.05
C MET A 57 -5.97 -7.42 -6.48
N PRO A 58 -5.46 -6.88 -5.37
CA PRO A 58 -5.81 -5.54 -4.91
C PRO A 58 -5.77 -4.49 -6.02
N LEU A 59 -6.69 -3.53 -5.97
CA LEU A 59 -6.88 -2.54 -7.02
C LEU A 59 -5.63 -1.65 -7.24
N ASP A 60 -4.89 -1.36 -6.18
CA ASP A 60 -3.63 -0.62 -6.26
C ASP A 60 -2.53 -1.39 -7.00
N LEU A 61 -2.37 -2.68 -6.70
CA LEU A 61 -1.47 -3.58 -7.41
C LEU A 61 -1.92 -3.79 -8.86
N LEU A 62 -3.23 -3.82 -9.09
CA LEU A 62 -3.77 -3.86 -10.44
C LEU A 62 -3.35 -2.61 -11.24
N ALA A 63 -3.39 -1.42 -10.64
CA ALA A 63 -2.96 -0.19 -11.31
C ALA A 63 -1.49 -0.23 -11.74
N VAL A 64 -0.62 -0.82 -10.92
CA VAL A 64 0.79 -1.05 -11.29
C VAL A 64 0.89 -2.09 -12.40
N HIS A 65 0.20 -3.23 -12.26
CA HIS A 65 0.21 -4.31 -13.24
C HIS A 65 -0.25 -3.85 -14.63
N VAL A 66 -1.36 -3.12 -14.70
CA VAL A 66 -1.94 -2.67 -15.97
C VAL A 66 -1.16 -1.54 -16.62
N ALA A 67 -0.21 -0.91 -15.93
CA ALA A 67 0.70 0.06 -16.52
C ALA A 67 1.60 -0.58 -17.60
N GLU A 68 1.83 -1.89 -17.51
CA GLU A 68 2.58 -2.68 -18.50
C GLU A 68 1.75 -2.99 -19.77
N HIS A 69 0.41 -2.97 -19.67
CA HIS A 69 -0.53 -3.19 -20.80
C HIS A 69 -0.76 -1.92 -21.62
N HIS A 70 0.31 -1.39 -22.20
CA HIS A 70 0.31 -0.11 -22.94
C HIS A 70 -0.61 -0.09 -24.19
N TRP A 71 -1.03 -1.24 -24.70
CA TRP A 71 -1.95 -1.37 -25.83
C TRP A 71 -3.43 -1.31 -25.45
N ASP A 72 -3.80 -1.60 -24.20
CA ASP A 72 -5.20 -1.66 -23.79
C ASP A 72 -5.67 -0.31 -23.22
N THR A 73 -6.83 0.14 -23.69
CA THR A 73 -7.33 1.48 -23.37
C THR A 73 -7.92 1.52 -21.95
N GLU A 74 -8.58 0.46 -21.52
CA GLU A 74 -9.15 0.34 -20.16
C GLU A 74 -8.04 0.26 -19.12
N SER A 75 -6.98 -0.49 -19.42
CA SER A 75 -5.74 -0.56 -18.64
C SER A 75 -5.11 0.82 -18.42
N LYS A 76 -5.10 1.73 -19.40
CA LYS A 76 -4.61 3.10 -19.21
C LYS A 76 -5.40 3.90 -18.18
N VAL A 77 -6.71 3.70 -18.10
CA VAL A 77 -7.56 4.39 -17.13
C VAL A 77 -7.26 3.89 -15.72
N ILE A 78 -7.14 2.58 -15.55
CA ILE A 78 -6.81 1.97 -14.26
C ILE A 78 -5.38 2.35 -13.85
N ALA A 79 -4.40 2.27 -14.75
CA ALA A 79 -3.01 2.65 -14.44
C ALA A 79 -2.88 4.13 -14.02
N SER A 80 -3.76 5.00 -14.51
CA SER A 80 -3.75 6.43 -14.21
C SER A 80 -4.68 6.85 -13.07
N TYR A 81 -5.60 5.99 -12.59
CA TYR A 81 -6.63 6.44 -11.64
C TYR A 81 -6.01 6.96 -10.33
N ALA A 82 -4.94 6.30 -9.86
CA ALA A 82 -4.25 6.60 -8.62
C ALA A 82 -2.78 7.02 -8.79
N LYS A 83 -2.24 7.09 -10.01
CA LYS A 83 -0.79 7.24 -10.27
C LYS A 83 -0.09 8.23 -9.33
N ASP A 84 -0.67 9.42 -9.17
CA ASP A 84 -0.11 10.47 -8.32
C ASP A 84 -1.04 10.91 -7.20
N MET A 85 -2.21 10.30 -7.03
CA MET A 85 -3.24 10.73 -6.11
C MET A 85 -3.66 9.59 -5.19
N ARG A 86 -3.83 9.90 -3.91
CA ARG A 86 -4.40 8.97 -2.91
C ARG A 86 -5.42 9.69 -2.05
N LYS A 87 -6.34 8.92 -1.48
CA LYS A 87 -7.28 9.41 -0.47
C LYS A 87 -6.49 9.75 0.80
N CYS A 88 -6.86 10.84 1.45
CA CYS A 88 -6.30 11.14 2.77
C CYS A 88 -6.60 9.98 3.73
N PRO A 89 -5.61 9.48 4.51
CA PRO A 89 -5.83 8.38 5.44
C PRO A 89 -6.67 8.77 6.67
N MET A 90 -6.98 10.05 6.86
CA MET A 90 -7.85 10.52 7.95
C MET A 90 -9.32 10.18 7.66
N PRO A 91 -10.05 9.46 8.54
CA PRO A 91 -11.37 8.91 8.23
C PRO A 91 -12.44 9.94 7.82
N LYS A 92 -12.38 11.15 8.39
CA LYS A 92 -13.33 12.23 8.08
C LYS A 92 -12.94 13.03 6.83
N CYS A 93 -11.70 12.87 6.36
CA CYS A 93 -11.21 13.59 5.20
C CYS A 93 -11.52 12.83 3.91
N ARG A 94 -12.27 13.46 3.01
CA ARG A 94 -12.60 12.88 1.70
C ARG A 94 -11.71 13.42 0.57
N ARG A 95 -10.67 14.20 0.90
CA ARG A 95 -9.83 14.82 -0.12
C ARG A 95 -8.92 13.77 -0.76
N TRP A 96 -8.82 13.87 -2.09
CA TRP A 96 -7.80 13.21 -2.87
C TRP A 96 -6.60 14.15 -2.98
N VAL A 97 -5.44 13.67 -2.54
CA VAL A 97 -4.23 14.47 -2.39
C VAL A 97 -3.12 13.84 -3.21
N LYS A 98 -2.22 14.67 -3.76
CA LYS A 98 -1.04 14.14 -4.42
C LYS A 98 -0.21 13.33 -3.43
N VAL A 99 0.29 12.14 -3.79
CA VAL A 99 1.01 11.27 -2.83
C VAL A 99 2.21 12.00 -2.21
N CYS A 100 2.96 12.77 -3.01
CA CYS A 100 4.08 13.60 -2.57
C CYS A 100 3.68 14.79 -1.67
N LYS A 101 2.39 15.04 -1.47
CA LYS A 101 1.82 16.11 -0.64
C LYS A 101 0.94 15.57 0.49
N ILE A 102 0.93 14.26 0.75
CA ILE A 102 0.21 13.71 1.91
C ILE A 102 0.99 13.97 3.19
N ALA A 103 2.27 13.61 3.18
CA ALA A 103 3.18 13.65 4.31
C ALA A 103 4.20 14.80 4.21
N GLY A 104 4.94 15.00 5.28
CA GLY A 104 5.98 16.01 5.42
C GLY A 104 5.49 17.30 6.09
N PRO A 105 6.40 18.27 6.32
CA PRO A 105 6.09 19.52 7.04
C PRO A 105 5.00 20.35 6.36
N ASP A 106 5.01 20.39 5.03
CA ASP A 106 4.00 21.09 4.22
C ASP A 106 2.97 20.10 3.63
N GLY A 107 2.88 18.90 4.19
CA GLY A 107 1.97 17.86 3.76
C GLY A 107 0.55 18.11 4.24
N HIS A 108 -0.42 17.59 3.49
CA HIS A 108 -1.85 17.66 3.80
C HIS A 108 -2.18 17.20 5.22
N LEU A 109 -1.51 16.14 5.71
CA LEU A 109 -1.69 15.68 7.09
C LEU A 109 -1.33 16.76 8.11
N ASN A 110 -0.24 17.50 7.88
CA ASN A 110 0.22 18.51 8.81
C ASN A 110 -0.56 19.83 8.70
N THR A 111 -0.98 20.21 7.48
CA THR A 111 -1.59 21.53 7.22
C THR A 111 -3.12 21.56 7.35
N GLU A 112 -3.80 20.43 7.17
CA GLU A 112 -5.28 20.37 7.11
C GLU A 112 -5.91 19.57 8.25
N HIS A 113 -5.12 18.93 9.10
CA HIS A 113 -5.60 18.17 10.27
C HIS A 113 -4.91 18.66 11.53
N GLU A 114 -5.64 18.77 12.62
CA GLU A 114 -5.07 19.18 13.90
C GLU A 114 -4.25 18.05 14.52
N GLU A 115 -3.22 18.39 15.29
CA GLU A 115 -2.34 17.40 15.93
C GLU A 115 -3.10 16.43 16.84
N ALA A 116 -4.04 16.93 17.66
CA ALA A 116 -4.86 16.10 18.52
C ALA A 116 -5.71 15.08 17.73
N GLU A 117 -6.22 15.48 16.55
CA GLU A 117 -6.97 14.58 15.67
C GLU A 117 -6.06 13.49 15.11
N ARG A 118 -4.87 13.85 14.63
CA ARG A 118 -3.88 12.87 14.12
C ARG A 118 -3.44 11.88 15.19
N ILE A 119 -3.15 12.35 16.41
CA ILE A 119 -2.78 11.49 17.54
C ILE A 119 -3.90 10.50 17.85
N THR A 120 -5.16 10.93 17.83
CA THR A 120 -6.31 10.04 18.02
C THR A 120 -6.39 8.96 16.93
N GLN A 121 -5.90 9.25 15.73
CA GLN A 121 -5.82 8.32 14.60
C GLN A 121 -4.45 7.63 14.46
N ALA A 122 -3.58 7.69 15.47
CA ALA A 122 -2.21 7.19 15.35
C ALA A 122 -2.09 5.71 14.92
N PRO A 123 -2.90 4.76 15.44
CA PRO A 123 -2.85 3.36 14.98
C PRO A 123 -3.18 3.22 13.49
N LEU A 124 -4.16 3.97 13.00
CA LEU A 124 -4.55 3.97 11.59
C LEU A 124 -3.45 4.58 10.72
N LEU A 125 -2.96 5.77 11.07
CA LEU A 125 -1.86 6.42 10.35
C LEU A 125 -0.62 5.54 10.29
N TRP A 126 -0.28 4.89 11.41
CA TRP A 126 0.83 3.95 11.48
C TRP A 126 0.66 2.76 10.54
N SER A 127 -0.54 2.16 10.50
CA SER A 127 -0.86 1.05 9.58
C SER A 127 -0.78 1.47 8.11
N GLN A 128 -1.00 2.76 7.82
CA GLN A 128 -0.93 3.37 6.49
C GLN A 128 0.48 3.93 6.18
N GLY A 129 1.47 3.73 7.05
CA GLY A 129 2.85 4.15 6.82
C GLY A 129 3.13 5.63 7.11
N TYR A 130 2.40 6.25 8.04
CA TYR A 130 2.59 7.64 8.45
C TYR A 130 2.76 7.78 9.96
N ASP A 131 3.66 8.65 10.39
CA ASP A 131 3.85 9.00 11.80
C ASP A 131 2.88 10.12 12.21
N ALA A 132 2.06 9.90 13.23
CA ALA A 132 0.98 10.82 13.61
C ALA A 132 1.47 12.17 14.17
N PHE A 133 2.65 12.19 14.78
CA PHE A 133 3.22 13.38 15.41
C PHE A 133 3.92 14.26 14.37
N THR A 134 4.82 13.65 13.60
CA THR A 134 5.69 14.34 12.65
C THR A 134 5.10 14.44 11.24
N CYS A 135 4.04 13.68 10.95
CA CYS A 135 3.47 13.51 9.62
C CYS A 135 4.47 12.98 8.57
N GLN A 136 5.58 12.38 9.01
CA GLN A 136 6.58 11.79 8.12
C GLN A 136 6.15 10.41 7.62
N ILE A 137 6.71 10.00 6.49
CA ILE A 137 6.47 8.67 5.91
C ILE A 137 7.31 7.65 6.67
N ILE A 138 6.74 6.52 7.06
CA ILE A 138 7.42 5.45 7.77
C ILE A 138 7.86 4.39 6.76
N CYS A 139 9.15 4.09 6.75
CA CYS A 139 9.69 2.97 5.97
C CYS A 139 9.05 1.64 6.42
N PRO A 140 8.48 0.84 5.50
CA PRO A 140 7.87 -0.44 5.86
C PRO A 140 8.90 -1.47 6.35
N CYS A 141 10.17 -1.36 5.94
CA CYS A 141 11.21 -2.34 6.25
C CYS A 141 11.79 -2.15 7.67
N CYS A 142 12.20 -0.93 8.03
CA CYS A 142 12.92 -0.65 9.28
C CYS A 142 12.27 0.43 10.16
N ARG A 143 11.08 0.92 9.79
CA ARG A 143 10.33 1.96 10.52
C ARG A 143 11.04 3.32 10.62
N TRP A 144 12.07 3.54 9.80
CA TRP A 144 12.71 4.84 9.68
C TRP A 144 11.73 5.90 9.14
N ARG A 145 11.82 7.13 9.65
CA ARG A 145 10.95 8.23 9.21
C ARG A 145 11.61 9.04 8.11
N CYS A 146 10.89 9.23 7.03
CA CYS A 146 11.32 9.93 5.84
C CYS A 146 10.47 11.20 5.67
N PRO A 147 11.08 12.37 5.44
CA PRO A 147 10.34 13.63 5.30
C PRO A 147 9.42 13.66 4.07
N ASP A 148 9.76 12.93 3.01
CA ASP A 148 8.99 12.82 1.78
C ASP A 148 9.26 11.50 1.04
N LEU A 149 8.59 11.31 -0.09
CA LEU A 149 8.72 10.11 -0.94
C LEU A 149 10.11 9.97 -1.58
N SER A 150 10.78 11.08 -1.89
CA SER A 150 12.13 11.02 -2.47
C SER A 150 13.11 10.50 -1.44
N ALA A 151 13.02 10.99 -0.21
CA ALA A 151 13.82 10.51 0.91
C ALA A 151 13.50 9.04 1.24
N LEU A 152 12.22 8.63 1.19
CA LEU A 152 11.86 7.21 1.35
C LEU A 152 12.47 6.35 0.24
N ARG A 153 12.41 6.81 -1.01
CA ARG A 153 12.99 6.09 -2.15
C ARG A 153 14.50 5.94 -1.98
N CYS A 154 15.23 7.02 -1.74
CA CYS A 154 16.68 6.97 -1.49
C CYS A 154 16.98 6.04 -0.31
N HIS A 155 16.24 6.13 0.78
CA HIS A 155 16.42 5.26 1.95
C HIS A 155 16.23 3.77 1.60
N ILE A 156 15.21 3.43 0.81
CA ILE A 156 15.01 2.06 0.33
C ILE A 156 16.13 1.63 -0.60
N GLU A 157 16.47 2.45 -1.60
CA GLU A 157 17.52 2.14 -2.56
C GLU A 157 18.88 1.96 -1.87
N GLU A 158 19.23 2.81 -0.91
CA GLU A 158 20.54 2.82 -0.24
C GLU A 158 20.68 1.81 0.91
N LEU A 159 19.63 1.59 1.71
CA LEU A 159 19.74 0.76 2.92
C LEU A 159 19.06 -0.59 2.78
N HIS A 160 18.11 -0.72 1.84
CA HIS A 160 17.38 -1.97 1.62
C HIS A 160 17.69 -2.60 0.25
N CYS A 161 18.30 -1.85 -0.69
CA CYS A 161 18.65 -2.36 -2.03
C CYS A 161 20.14 -2.23 -2.44
N ALA A 162 20.99 -1.44 -1.75
CA ALA A 162 22.32 -1.09 -2.28
C ALA A 162 23.44 -2.11 -2.02
N ASP A 163 23.16 -3.22 -1.36
CA ASP A 163 24.14 -4.30 -1.24
C ASP A 163 24.00 -5.31 -2.38
N GLU A 164 25.06 -6.11 -2.62
CA GLU A 164 25.02 -7.44 -3.27
C GLU A 164 23.95 -8.39 -2.63
N ILE A 165 23.29 -7.89 -1.59
CA ILE A 165 22.18 -8.37 -0.79
C ILE A 165 20.86 -7.70 -1.27
N MET A 166 20.52 -7.79 -2.55
CA MET A 166 19.24 -8.45 -2.86
C MET A 166 19.42 -9.95 -2.59
N SER A 167 19.84 -10.29 -1.36
CA SER A 167 20.01 -11.68 -1.00
C SER A 167 18.63 -12.29 -1.11
N ALA A 168 18.59 -13.58 -1.43
CA ALA A 168 17.35 -14.33 -1.43
C ALA A 168 16.55 -14.05 -0.14
N GLU A 169 17.21 -13.78 0.99
CA GLU A 169 16.58 -13.43 2.26
C GLU A 169 15.80 -12.11 2.26
N HIS A 170 16.27 -11.03 1.61
CA HIS A 170 15.52 -9.77 1.60
C HIS A 170 14.26 -9.89 0.71
N ILE A 171 14.37 -10.59 -0.42
CA ILE A 171 13.23 -10.95 -1.27
C ILE A 171 12.28 -11.90 -0.53
N MET A 172 12.82 -12.84 0.26
CA MET A 172 12.03 -13.74 1.09
C MET A 172 11.34 -13.01 2.25
N MET A 173 11.98 -12.03 2.87
CA MET A 173 11.37 -11.20 3.92
C MET A 173 10.25 -10.35 3.35
N TYR A 174 10.49 -9.65 2.24
CA TYR A 174 9.47 -8.89 1.55
C TYR A 174 8.32 -9.80 1.10
N GLY A 175 8.64 -10.92 0.46
CA GLY A 175 7.67 -11.93 0.05
C GLY A 175 6.89 -12.52 1.22
N SER A 176 7.51 -12.72 2.39
CA SER A 176 6.86 -13.23 3.60
C SER A 176 5.96 -12.19 4.26
N ALA A 177 6.38 -10.92 4.30
CA ALA A 177 5.57 -9.82 4.79
C ALA A 177 4.32 -9.64 3.93
N VAL A 178 4.49 -9.63 2.59
CA VAL A 178 3.38 -9.59 1.63
C VAL A 178 2.46 -10.81 1.79
N ARG A 179 3.01 -12.02 1.91
CA ARG A 179 2.21 -13.24 2.17
C ARG A 179 1.45 -13.18 3.49
N ARG A 180 2.06 -12.66 4.56
CA ARG A 180 1.38 -12.52 5.85
C ARG A 180 0.20 -11.57 5.73
N MET A 181 0.40 -10.42 5.09
CA MET A 181 -0.67 -9.48 4.79
C MET A 181 -1.78 -10.14 3.98
N ILE A 182 -1.44 -10.91 2.94
CA ILE A 182 -2.42 -11.68 2.15
C ILE A 182 -3.16 -12.72 2.99
N ASN A 183 -2.46 -13.43 3.88
CA ASN A 183 -3.03 -14.48 4.73
C ASN A 183 -4.03 -13.93 5.75
N GLU A 184 -3.81 -12.70 6.20
CA GLU A 184 -4.71 -11.98 7.11
C GLU A 184 -5.95 -11.43 6.39
N LEU A 185 -6.01 -11.49 5.05
CA LEU A 185 -7.18 -11.03 4.30
C LEU A 185 -8.36 -11.99 4.51
N PRO A 186 -9.58 -11.48 4.77
CA PRO A 186 -10.76 -12.30 5.07
C PRO A 186 -11.08 -13.38 4.03
N TRP A 187 -10.86 -13.11 2.74
CA TRP A 187 -11.10 -14.05 1.65
C TRP A 187 -10.06 -15.19 1.60
N TYR A 188 -8.84 -14.94 2.08
CA TYR A 188 -7.80 -15.96 2.18
C TYR A 188 -8.13 -16.92 3.32
N MET A 189 -8.47 -16.40 4.51
CA MET A 189 -8.86 -17.21 5.67
C MET A 189 -10.10 -18.08 5.42
N GLN A 190 -11.01 -17.63 4.55
CA GLN A 190 -12.22 -18.38 4.16
C GLN A 190 -11.97 -19.47 3.11
N ASN A 191 -10.71 -19.74 2.74
CA ASN A 191 -10.33 -20.76 1.74
C ASN A 191 -10.94 -20.54 0.34
N LEU A 192 -11.36 -19.31 0.01
CA LEU A 192 -11.93 -18.99 -1.31
C LEU A 192 -10.90 -19.08 -2.45
N HIS A 193 -9.62 -19.26 -2.11
CA HIS A 193 -8.49 -19.41 -3.03
C HIS A 193 -8.17 -20.87 -3.40
N LYS A 194 -8.82 -21.87 -2.78
CA LYS A 194 -8.47 -23.30 -2.96
C LYS A 194 -8.61 -23.81 -4.40
N ASP A 195 -9.51 -23.24 -5.17
CA ASP A 195 -9.74 -23.62 -6.56
C ASP A 195 -8.93 -22.76 -7.55
N TRP A 196 -8.01 -21.90 -7.07
CA TRP A 196 -7.27 -20.97 -7.91
C TRP A 196 -5.94 -21.62 -8.36
N PRO A 197 -5.79 -21.98 -9.66
CA PRO A 197 -4.70 -22.85 -10.14
C PRO A 197 -3.28 -22.28 -9.97
N VAL A 198 -3.13 -20.98 -9.70
CA VAL A 198 -1.81 -20.33 -9.61
C VAL A 198 -1.15 -20.50 -8.23
N TRP A 199 -1.92 -20.71 -7.17
CA TRP A 199 -1.33 -20.87 -5.82
C TRP A 199 -0.82 -22.28 -5.55
N GLU A 200 -1.21 -23.26 -6.37
CA GLU A 200 -0.73 -24.64 -6.29
C GLU A 200 0.78 -24.76 -6.62
N LYS A 201 1.36 -23.75 -7.28
CA LYS A 201 2.76 -23.71 -7.69
C LYS A 201 3.38 -22.32 -7.53
N LEU A 202 3.45 -21.79 -6.32
CA LEU A 202 4.54 -20.85 -6.02
C LEU A 202 5.84 -21.65 -5.97
N PRO A 203 6.94 -21.23 -6.63
CA PRO A 203 8.14 -22.05 -6.80
C PRO A 203 8.92 -22.37 -5.52
N TYR A 204 8.44 -22.02 -4.33
CA TYR A 204 9.12 -22.31 -3.07
C TYR A 204 8.08 -22.56 -1.96
N GLU A 205 7.82 -23.84 -1.67
CA GLU A 205 7.26 -24.25 -0.37
C GLU A 205 8.31 -23.92 0.70
N ILE A 206 8.08 -22.86 1.47
CA ILE A 206 8.86 -22.61 2.69
C ILE A 206 8.20 -23.44 3.79
N LYS A 207 8.75 -24.64 4.01
CA LYS A 207 8.48 -25.41 5.23
C LYS A 207 9.47 -24.94 6.30
N ASP A 208 8.94 -24.32 7.34
CA ASP A 208 9.58 -24.02 8.62
C ASP A 208 10.94 -23.32 8.58
N ILE A 209 10.95 -21.99 8.71
CA ILE A 209 12.11 -21.30 9.32
C ILE A 209 11.63 -20.08 10.13
N SER A 210 11.71 -20.16 11.44
CA SER A 210 11.80 -18.98 12.31
C SER A 210 13.18 -18.35 12.14
N PHE A 211 13.28 -17.05 11.83
CA PHE A 211 14.58 -16.39 11.67
C PHE A 211 14.68 -15.07 12.42
N THR A 212 15.85 -14.83 13.01
CA THR A 212 16.26 -13.62 13.71
C THR A 212 17.29 -12.88 12.84
N CYS A 213 17.02 -11.61 12.54
CA CYS A 213 17.88 -10.74 11.73
C CYS A 213 19.27 -10.57 12.38
N PRO A 214 20.39 -10.98 11.73
CA PRO A 214 21.74 -10.84 12.30
C PRO A 214 22.21 -9.39 12.39
N GLY A 215 21.63 -8.50 11.58
CA GLY A 215 21.96 -7.06 11.55
C GLY A 215 21.06 -6.18 12.44
N CYS A 216 20.03 -6.77 13.05
CA CYS A 216 19.09 -6.05 13.89
C CYS A 216 19.31 -6.55 15.32
N ALA A 217 20.08 -5.82 16.14
CA ALA A 217 20.24 -6.13 17.57
C ALA A 217 18.93 -6.00 18.39
N ILE A 218 17.79 -5.79 17.72
CA ILE A 218 16.47 -5.75 18.32
C ILE A 218 15.86 -7.13 18.13
N VAL A 219 15.88 -7.93 19.21
CA VAL A 219 14.94 -9.04 19.35
C VAL A 219 13.55 -8.41 19.32
N PHE A 220 12.78 -8.67 18.27
CA PHE A 220 11.40 -8.22 18.20
C PHE A 220 10.60 -9.01 19.25
N ASP A 221 10.40 -8.40 20.43
CA ASP A 221 9.55 -8.93 21.49
C ASP A 221 8.15 -8.30 21.40
N PRO A 222 7.14 -9.04 20.92
CA PRO A 222 5.77 -8.54 20.84
C PRO A 222 5.13 -8.24 22.21
N SER A 223 5.77 -8.60 23.33
CA SER A 223 5.26 -8.28 24.68
C SER A 223 5.50 -6.83 25.13
N ASN A 224 6.39 -6.08 24.46
CA ASN A 224 6.66 -4.66 24.76
C ASN A 224 5.61 -3.67 24.23
N TYR A 225 4.56 -4.16 23.56
CA TYR A 225 3.54 -3.29 22.94
C TYR A 225 2.49 -2.73 23.91
N TRP A 226 2.50 -3.13 25.20
CA TRP A 226 1.51 -2.69 26.20
C TRP A 226 2.11 -2.00 27.43
N ALA A 227 3.42 -1.83 27.52
CA ALA A 227 4.09 -1.19 28.66
C ALA A 227 4.60 0.20 28.30
N VAL A 228 3.70 1.13 27.99
CA VAL A 228 4.03 2.56 27.98
C VAL A 228 2.94 3.34 28.73
N ASP A 229 2.78 3.01 30.00
CA ASP A 229 2.27 3.92 31.02
C ASP A 229 3.32 3.98 32.14
N GLY A 230 3.93 5.14 32.35
CA GLY A 230 4.89 5.32 33.44
C GLY A 230 5.88 6.45 33.25
N HIS A 231 5.40 7.68 33.07
CA HIS A 231 6.20 8.87 33.32
C HIS A 231 6.71 8.88 34.77
N ALA A 232 8.01 8.67 34.99
CA ALA A 232 8.76 9.26 36.10
C ALA A 232 10.26 9.32 35.75
N ALA A 233 10.81 10.53 35.91
CA ALA A 233 12.19 11.01 35.74
C ALA A 233 13.34 10.00 35.93
N VAL A 234 14.44 10.19 35.19
CA VAL A 234 15.70 10.79 35.71
C VAL A 234 16.54 11.29 34.52
N MET A 235 17.01 12.53 34.62
CA MET A 235 17.99 13.14 33.73
C MET A 235 19.34 12.41 33.80
N GLY A 236 19.88 12.05 32.64
CA GLY A 236 21.27 11.62 32.49
C GLY A 236 21.79 12.05 31.12
N THR A 237 22.52 13.15 31.06
CA THR A 237 23.28 13.58 29.88
C THR A 237 24.43 12.61 29.61
N PRO A 238 24.66 12.16 28.37
CA PRO A 238 25.87 11.41 28.06
C PRO A 238 27.04 12.36 27.79
N GLU A 239 28.10 12.23 28.59
CA GLU A 239 29.43 12.78 28.29
C GLU A 239 29.98 12.13 27.01
N ILE A 240 30.34 12.96 26.04
CA ILE A 240 31.10 12.57 24.85
C ILE A 240 32.58 12.67 25.20
N LEU A 241 33.23 11.53 25.42
CA LEU A 241 34.69 11.43 25.47
C LEU A 241 35.25 11.36 24.04
N TYR A 242 35.93 12.42 23.63
CA TYR A 242 36.81 12.40 22.46
C TYR A 242 38.11 11.64 22.80
N ARG A 243 38.48 10.71 21.92
CA ARG A 243 39.87 10.31 21.67
C ARG A 243 40.13 10.39 20.18
#